data_AF-A0A0B8WVF3-F1
#
_entry.id   AF-A0A0B8WVF3-F1
#
_cell.length_a   1.000
_cell.length_b   1.000
_cell.length_c   1.000
_cell.angle_alpha   90.00
_cell.angle_beta   90.00
_cell.angle_gamma   90.00
#
_symmetry.space_group_name_H-M   'P 1'
#
loop_
_entity.id
_entity.type
_entity.pdbx_description
1 polymer ?
#
loop_
_entity_poly.entity_id
_entity_poly.type
_entity_poly.pdbx_seq_one_letter_code
_entity_poly.pdbx_strand_id
1 'polypeptide(L)'
;MGDDSSRSIVKALKNEWSLFWEAFQGDETQSEDSFKNGKLEVLTLEQIQEITKALVEDRKKLNQRMETVSKEIDLNSAKLESLRLVGAEDTETVSRINELTDLGHNMTTAMVKLDQKLRAIREQEDRLQDDVMTS
;
A
#
# COMPACT_ATOMS: atom_id res chain seq x y z
N MET A 1 -18.33 25.63 9.21
CA MET A 1 -16.92 25.68 8.75
C MET A 1 -16.20 24.47 9.34
N GLY A 2 -16.09 23.37 8.58
CA GLY A 2 -15.52 22.11 9.08
C GLY A 2 -15.29 21.03 8.00
N ASP A 3 -16.03 21.07 6.89
CA ASP A 3 -15.94 20.04 5.83
C ASP A 3 -14.72 20.17 4.89
N ASP A 4 -14.05 21.33 4.82
CA ASP A 4 -12.88 21.51 3.94
C ASP A 4 -11.66 20.70 4.39
N SER A 5 -11.51 20.48 5.70
CA SER A 5 -10.35 19.74 6.24
C SER A 5 -10.40 18.26 5.84
N SER A 6 -11.57 17.62 5.94
CA SER A 6 -11.75 16.21 5.58
C SER A 6 -11.60 15.98 4.07
N ARG A 7 -12.14 16.88 3.24
CA ARG A 7 -11.94 16.84 1.78
C ARG A 7 -10.46 16.98 1.40
N SER A 8 -9.71 17.81 2.12
CA SER A 8 -8.27 17.98 1.94
C SER A 8 -7.49 16.70 2.27
N ILE A 9 -7.81 16.02 3.37
CA ILE A 9 -7.06 14.83 3.82
C ILE A 9 -7.16 13.68 2.82
N VAL A 10 -8.34 13.36 2.28
CA VAL A 10 -8.42 12.27 1.29
C VAL A 10 -7.86 12.67 -0.06
N LYS A 11 -7.91 13.94 -0.46
CA LYS A 11 -7.17 14.38 -1.63
C LYS A 11 -5.67 14.20 -1.42
N ALA A 12 -5.17 14.52 -0.23
CA ALA A 12 -3.78 14.26 0.15
C ALA A 12 -3.47 12.75 0.14
N LEU A 13 -4.31 11.91 0.76
CA LEU A 13 -4.14 10.45 0.78
C LEU A 13 -4.22 9.85 -0.63
N LYS A 14 -5.15 10.28 -1.49
CA LYS A 14 -5.25 9.82 -2.89
C LYS A 14 -4.03 10.24 -3.71
N ASN A 15 -3.52 11.47 -3.54
CA ASN A 15 -2.31 11.92 -4.22
C ASN A 15 -1.07 11.17 -3.73
N GLU A 16 -0.88 11.05 -2.42
CA GLU A 16 0.21 10.28 -1.83
C GLU A 16 0.12 8.78 -2.14
N TRP A 17 -1.09 8.27 -2.35
CA TRP A 17 -1.33 6.92 -2.82
C TRP A 17 -0.94 6.75 -4.28
N SER A 18 -1.34 7.67 -5.15
CA SER A 18 -0.92 7.69 -6.56
C SER A 18 0.59 7.70 -6.68
N LEU A 19 1.27 8.55 -5.92
CA LEU A 19 2.74 8.64 -5.92
C LEU A 19 3.40 7.37 -5.39
N PHE A 20 2.83 6.76 -4.34
CA PHE A 20 3.32 5.47 -3.83
C PHE A 20 3.14 4.36 -4.86
N TRP A 21 2.00 4.33 -5.53
CA TRP A 21 1.69 3.34 -6.55
C TRP A 21 2.55 3.50 -7.80
N GLU A 22 2.78 4.74 -8.24
CA GLU A 22 3.70 5.06 -9.34
C GLU A 22 5.14 4.66 -9.00
N ALA A 23 5.60 4.90 -7.77
CA ALA A 23 6.91 4.43 -7.32
C ALA A 23 6.99 2.89 -7.29
N PHE A 24 5.88 2.22 -6.93
CA PHE A 24 5.80 0.76 -6.88
C PHE A 24 5.73 0.12 -8.27
N GLN A 25 5.10 0.78 -9.25
CA GLN A 25 5.01 0.33 -10.65
C GLN A 25 6.21 0.74 -11.52
N GLY A 26 6.87 1.86 -11.17
CA GLY A 26 8.06 2.34 -11.87
C GLY A 26 9.21 1.32 -11.86
N ASP A 27 9.27 0.49 -10.83
CA ASP A 27 10.24 -0.61 -10.69
C ASP A 27 9.79 -1.92 -11.37
N GLU A 28 8.49 -2.06 -11.68
CA GLU A 28 7.94 -3.25 -12.33
C GLU A 28 8.31 -3.32 -13.83
N THR A 29 8.49 -2.17 -14.49
CA THR A 29 8.80 -2.14 -15.93
C THR A 29 10.24 -2.53 -16.29
N GLN A 30 11.20 -2.40 -15.37
CA GLN A 30 12.56 -2.93 -15.57
C GLN A 30 12.75 -4.32 -14.95
N SER A 31 11.98 -4.66 -13.91
CA SER A 31 12.17 -5.90 -13.15
C SER A 31 11.40 -7.09 -13.73
N GLU A 32 10.16 -6.94 -14.21
CA GLU A 32 9.37 -8.11 -14.67
C GLU A 32 9.89 -8.79 -15.94
N ASP A 33 10.46 -8.02 -16.88
CA ASP A 33 11.12 -8.57 -18.08
C ASP A 33 12.51 -9.14 -17.77
N SER A 34 13.20 -8.60 -16.76
CA SER A 34 14.51 -9.10 -16.31
C SER A 34 14.40 -10.39 -15.49
N PHE A 35 13.31 -10.56 -14.73
CA PHE A 35 12.99 -11.79 -14.00
C PHE A 35 12.66 -12.96 -14.93
N LYS A 36 12.02 -12.71 -16.07
CA LYS A 36 11.63 -13.75 -17.04
C LYS A 36 12.74 -14.11 -18.03
N ASN A 37 13.65 -13.19 -18.34
CA ASN A 37 14.63 -13.36 -19.42
C ASN A 37 15.99 -13.96 -18.98
N GLY A 38 16.12 -14.50 -17.76
CA GLY A 38 17.33 -15.22 -17.34
C GLY A 38 18.61 -14.36 -17.33
N LYS A 39 18.46 -13.03 -17.35
CA LYS A 39 19.53 -12.03 -17.27
C LYS A 39 19.45 -11.24 -15.96
N LEU A 40 19.08 -11.91 -14.86
CA LEU A 40 19.51 -11.41 -13.57
C LEU A 40 21.03 -11.57 -13.55
N GLU A 41 21.76 -10.47 -13.74
CA GLU A 41 22.96 -10.30 -12.94
C GLU A 41 22.56 -10.67 -11.51
N VAL A 42 23.17 -11.71 -10.97
CA VAL A 42 22.86 -12.26 -9.65
C VAL A 42 22.94 -11.09 -8.68
N LEU A 43 21.80 -10.62 -8.18
CA LEU A 43 21.77 -9.58 -7.17
C LEU A 43 22.65 -10.03 -6.00
N THR A 44 23.54 -9.16 -5.54
CA THR A 44 24.39 -9.49 -4.40
C THR A 44 23.53 -9.61 -3.14
N LEU A 45 24.03 -10.34 -2.14
CA LEU A 45 23.35 -10.46 -0.85
C LEU A 45 23.03 -9.08 -0.23
N GLU A 46 23.94 -8.11 -0.40
CA GLU A 46 23.76 -6.73 0.05
C GLU A 46 22.59 -6.04 -0.65
N GLN A 47 22.47 -6.19 -1.98
CA GLN A 47 21.35 -5.63 -2.75
C GLN A 47 20.01 -6.25 -2.33
N ILE A 48 19.97 -7.56 -2.08
CA ILE A 48 18.76 -8.25 -1.61
C ILE A 48 18.35 -7.77 -0.22
N GLN A 49 19.31 -7.52 0.68
CA GLN A 49 19.05 -6.97 2.00
C GLN A 49 18.54 -5.53 1.94
N GLU A 50 19.06 -4.70 1.04
CA GLU A 50 18.56 -3.34 0.80
C GLU A 50 17.13 -3.34 0.28
N ILE A 51 16.82 -4.17 -0.73
CA ILE A 51 15.47 -4.30 -1.27
C ILE A 51 14.51 -4.82 -0.19
N THR A 52 14.93 -5.79 0.62
CA THR A 52 14.11 -6.32 1.72
C THR A 52 13.80 -5.23 2.75
N LYS A 53 14.80 -4.40 3.13
CA LYS A 53 14.58 -3.27 4.04
C LYS A 53 13.58 -2.28 3.46
N ALA A 54 13.75 -1.89 2.19
CA ALA A 54 12.85 -0.97 1.51
C ALA A 54 11.40 -1.49 1.48
N LEU A 55 11.21 -2.76 1.11
CA LEU A 55 9.89 -3.38 1.09
C LEU A 55 9.25 -3.49 2.49
N VAL A 56 10.05 -3.77 3.53
CA VAL A 56 9.55 -3.79 4.91
C VAL A 56 9.10 -2.40 5.37
N GLU A 57 9.84 -1.35 5.00
CA GLU A 57 9.42 0.03 5.26
C GLU A 57 8.14 0.38 4.53
N ASP A 58 8.01 -0.01 3.27
CA ASP A 58 6.81 0.25 2.46
C ASP A 58 5.60 -0.52 3.00
N ARG A 59 5.79 -1.76 3.48
CA ARG A 59 4.76 -2.51 4.23
C ARG A 59 4.28 -1.75 5.46
N LYS A 60 5.21 -1.17 6.22
CA LYS A 60 4.89 -0.41 7.43
C LYS A 60 4.12 0.86 7.10
N LYS A 61 4.56 1.62 6.09
CA LYS A 61 3.86 2.82 5.60
C LYS A 61 2.45 2.47 5.11
N LEU A 62 2.31 1.37 4.37
CA LEU A 62 1.01 0.90 3.87
C LEU A 62 0.06 0.51 5.00
N ASN A 63 0.55 -0.20 6.02
CA ASN A 63 -0.23 -0.51 7.23
C ASN A 63 -0.70 0.75 7.96
N GLN A 64 0.19 1.73 8.15
CA GLN A 64 -0.18 3.01 8.78
C GLN A 64 -1.27 3.74 7.99
N ARG A 65 -1.20 3.71 6.65
CA ARG A 65 -2.22 4.30 5.78
C ARG A 65 -3.56 3.57 5.87
N MET A 66 -3.55 2.24 5.89
CA MET A 66 -4.76 1.45 6.10
C MET A 66 -5.44 1.75 7.45
N GLU A 67 -4.65 1.93 8.52
CA GLU A 67 -5.18 2.30 9.83
C GLU A 67 -5.84 3.68 9.79
N THR A 68 -5.24 4.65 9.10
CA THR A 68 -5.83 5.98 8.90
C THR A 68 -7.15 5.90 8.13
N VAL A 69 -7.19 5.14 7.03
CA VAL A 69 -8.42 4.95 6.25
C VAL A 69 -9.52 4.29 7.09
N SER A 70 -9.18 3.27 7.89
CA SER A 70 -10.13 2.61 8.79
C SER A 70 -10.73 3.60 9.79
N LYS A 71 -9.90 4.42 10.43
CA LYS A 71 -10.37 5.46 11.37
C LYS A 71 -11.27 6.49 10.70
N GLU A 72 -10.95 6.89 9.46
CA GLU A 72 -11.83 7.79 8.71
C GLU A 72 -13.18 7.17 8.36
N ILE A 73 -13.21 5.87 8.03
CA ILE A 73 -14.47 5.15 7.79
C ILE A 73 -15.31 5.13 9.07
N ASP A 74 -14.71 4.85 10.23
CA ASP A 74 -15.40 4.83 11.52
C ASP A 74 -16.00 6.22 11.85
N LEU A 75 -15.22 7.29 11.66
CA LEU A 75 -15.67 8.66 11.88
C LEU A 75 -16.82 9.06 10.95
N ASN A 76 -16.73 8.72 9.65
CA ASN A 76 -17.79 9.02 8.70
C ASN A 76 -19.03 8.15 8.94
N SER A 77 -18.87 6.91 9.42
CA SER A 77 -19.98 6.05 9.80
C SER A 77 -20.73 6.59 11.02
N ALA A 78 -20.02 7.10 12.02
CA ALA A 78 -20.63 7.79 13.15
C ALA A 78 -21.34 9.10 12.74
N LYS A 79 -20.74 9.87 11.81
CA LYS A 79 -21.37 11.07 11.23
C LYS A 79 -22.65 10.71 10.48
N LEU A 80 -22.63 9.63 9.68
CA LEU A 80 -23.78 9.13 8.93
C LEU A 80 -24.93 8.75 9.87
N GLU A 81 -24.65 8.02 10.95
CA GLU A 81 -25.66 7.66 11.94
C GLU A 81 -26.29 8.90 12.57
N SER A 82 -25.47 9.88 12.97
CA SER A 82 -25.95 11.15 13.52
C SER A 82 -26.85 11.92 12.53
N LEU A 83 -26.45 12.03 11.26
CA LEU A 83 -27.23 12.71 10.21
C LEU A 83 -28.60 12.04 10.00
N ARG A 84 -28.63 10.70 10.01
CA ARG A 84 -29.87 9.94 9.87
C ARG A 84 -30.81 10.13 11.05
N LEU A 85 -30.28 10.22 12.27
CA LEU A 85 -31.08 10.45 13.47
C LEU A 85 -31.78 11.82 13.45
N VAL A 86 -31.11 12.85 12.93
CA VAL A 86 -31.66 14.21 12.83
C VAL A 86 -32.43 14.46 11.52
N GLY A 87 -32.51 13.47 10.62
CA GLY A 87 -33.16 13.59 9.32
C GLY A 87 -32.45 14.55 8.35
N ALA A 88 -31.14 14.76 8.54
CA ALA A 88 -30.32 15.59 7.66
C ALA A 88 -29.88 14.81 6.42
N GLU A 89 -29.44 15.56 5.39
CA GLU A 89 -28.91 14.98 4.16
C GLU A 89 -27.62 14.18 4.43
N ASP A 90 -27.60 12.92 4.00
CA ASP A 90 -26.51 11.98 4.25
C ASP A 90 -25.75 11.52 2.99
N THR A 91 -26.19 11.96 1.81
CA THR A 91 -25.68 11.58 0.49
C THR A 91 -24.16 11.75 0.35
N GLU A 92 -23.63 12.91 0.78
CA GLU A 92 -22.19 13.19 0.74
C GLU A 92 -21.40 12.25 1.66
N THR A 93 -21.92 11.99 2.87
CA THR A 93 -21.24 11.13 3.85
C THR A 93 -21.23 9.67 3.37
N VAL A 94 -22.32 9.20 2.75
CA VAL A 94 -22.39 7.87 2.13
C VAL A 94 -21.39 7.75 0.98
N SER A 95 -21.38 8.73 0.06
CA SER A 95 -20.41 8.76 -1.04
C SER A 95 -18.99 8.71 -0.51
N ARG A 96 -18.73 9.40 0.60
CA ARG A 96 -17.42 9.43 1.22
C ARG A 96 -16.99 8.09 1.80
N ILE A 97 -17.88 7.41 2.51
CA ILE A 97 -17.60 6.06 3.05
C ILE A 97 -17.26 5.10 1.90
N ASN A 98 -17.99 5.18 0.79
CA ASN A 98 -17.71 4.35 -0.38
C ASN A 98 -16.31 4.63 -0.96
N GLU A 99 -15.95 5.90 -1.16
CA GLU A 99 -14.60 6.26 -1.64
C GLU A 99 -13.47 5.75 -0.72
N LEU A 100 -13.67 5.84 0.59
CA LEU A 100 -12.69 5.36 1.57
C LEU A 100 -12.61 3.83 1.58
N THR A 101 -13.73 3.16 1.40
CA THR A 101 -13.81 1.70 1.31
C THR A 101 -13.08 1.19 0.07
N ASP A 102 -13.30 1.83 -1.08
CA ASP A 102 -12.60 1.51 -2.33
C ASP A 102 -11.08 1.72 -2.19
N LEU A 103 -10.68 2.82 -1.54
CA LEU A 103 -9.27 3.09 -1.24
C LEU A 103 -8.68 2.00 -0.34
N GLY A 104 -9.40 1.58 0.71
CA GLY A 104 -9.00 0.49 1.61
C GLY A 104 -8.85 -0.85 0.87
N HIS A 105 -9.73 -1.14 -0.09
CA HIS A 105 -9.61 -2.32 -0.93
C HIS A 105 -8.37 -2.30 -1.83
N ASN A 106 -8.07 -1.15 -2.44
CA ASN A 106 -6.87 -0.97 -3.25
C ASN A 106 -5.58 -1.12 -2.41
N MET A 107 -5.55 -0.55 -1.20
CA MET A 107 -4.43 -0.70 -0.27
C MET A 107 -4.24 -2.16 0.16
N THR A 108 -5.32 -2.89 0.41
CA THR A 108 -5.27 -4.33 0.74
C THR A 108 -4.68 -5.13 -0.42
N THR A 109 -5.07 -4.83 -1.66
CA THR A 109 -4.51 -5.47 -2.85
C THR A 109 -3.02 -5.19 -3.00
N ALA A 110 -2.59 -3.94 -2.77
CA ALA A 110 -1.19 -3.57 -2.77
C ALA A 110 -0.39 -4.29 -1.67
N MET A 111 -0.98 -4.48 -0.48
CA MET A 111 -0.35 -5.20 0.62
C MET A 111 -0.07 -6.66 0.23
N VAL A 112 -1.05 -7.31 -0.40
CA VAL A 112 -0.88 -8.69 -0.89
C VAL A 112 0.25 -8.78 -1.91
N LYS A 113 0.34 -7.84 -2.86
CA LYS A 113 1.45 -7.79 -3.83
C LYS A 113 2.80 -7.58 -3.14
N LEU A 114 2.86 -6.70 -2.16
CA LEU A 114 4.10 -6.43 -1.41
C LEU A 114 4.54 -7.65 -0.59
N ASP A 115 3.60 -8.33 0.07
CA ASP A 115 3.88 -9.57 0.80
C ASP A 115 4.37 -10.69 -0.13
N GLN A 116 3.83 -10.78 -1.36
CA GLN A 116 4.33 -11.70 -2.39
C GLN A 116 5.76 -11.36 -2.83
N LYS A 117 6.08 -10.09 -3.06
CA LYS A 117 7.45 -9.65 -3.39
C LYS A 117 8.44 -9.94 -2.26
N LEU A 118 8.07 -9.64 -1.01
CA LEU A 118 8.89 -9.95 0.17
C LEU A 118 9.19 -11.45 0.28
N ARG A 119 8.20 -12.30 0.00
CA ARG A 119 8.39 -13.75 0.01
C ARG A 119 9.38 -14.20 -1.07
N ALA A 120 9.23 -13.72 -2.30
CA ALA A 120 10.12 -14.06 -3.40
C ALA A 120 11.58 -13.66 -3.12
N ILE A 121 11.79 -12.48 -2.53
CA ILE A 121 13.13 -11.98 -2.20
C ILE A 121 13.76 -12.77 -1.05
N ARG A 122 12.98 -13.15 -0.03
CA ARG A 122 13.49 -14.02 1.04
C ARG A 122 13.88 -15.40 0.53
N GLU A 123 13.07 -15.99 -0.35
CA GLU A 123 13.42 -17.26 -1.00
C GLU A 123 14.71 -17.15 -1.84
N GLN A 124 15.00 -15.96 -2.39
CA GLN A 124 16.26 -15.69 -3.09
C GLN A 124 17.43 -15.46 -2.12
N GLU A 125 17.20 -14.78 -0.99
CA GLU A 125 18.19 -14.60 0.08
C GLU A 125 18.64 -15.94 0.66
N ASP A 126 17.69 -16.82 0.99
CA ASP A 126 17.94 -18.15 1.56
C ASP A 126 18.80 -18.99 0.59
N ARG A 127 18.49 -18.98 -0.71
CA ARG A 127 19.28 -19.68 -1.74
C ARG A 127 20.72 -19.19 -1.81
N LEU A 128 20.92 -17.87 -1.80
CA LEU A 128 22.26 -17.30 -1.86
C LEU A 128 23.06 -17.55 -0.58
N GLN A 129 22.42 -17.57 0.58
CA GLN A 129 23.08 -17.97 1.83
C GLN A 129 23.49 -19.43 1.82
N ASP A 130 22.64 -20.33 1.33
CA ASP A 130 22.95 -21.76 1.20
C ASP A 130 24.11 -21.99 0.21
N ASP A 131 24.14 -21.29 -0.93
CA ASP A 131 25.21 -21.36 -1.92
C ASP A 131 26.55 -20.85 -1.35
N VAL A 132 26.53 -19.79 -0.52
CA VAL A 132 27.72 -19.26 0.17
C VAL A 132 28.22 -20.23 1.26
N MET A 133 27.33 -20.98 1.91
CA MET A 133 27.73 -21.97 2.93
C MET A 133 28.21 -23.31 2.36
N THR A 134 27.81 -23.64 1.12
CA THR A 134 28.19 -24.89 0.45
C THR A 134 29.37 -24.76 -0.51
N SER A 135 29.82 -23.54 -0.80
CA SER A 135 31.03 -23.21 -1.55
C SER A 135 32.27 -23.11 -0.66
#